data_AF-V4P046-F1
#
_entry.id   AF-V4P046-F1
#
_cell.length_a   1.000
_cell.length_b   1.000
_cell.length_c   1.000
_cell.angle_alpha   90.00
_cell.angle_beta   90.00
_cell.angle_gamma   90.00
#
_symmetry.space_group_name_H-M   'P 1'
#
loop_
_entity.id
_entity.type
_entity.pdbx_description
1 polymer ?
#
loop_
_entity_poly.entity_id
_entity_poly.type
_entity_poly.pdbx_seq_one_letter_code
_entity_poly.pdbx_strand_id
1 'polypeptide(L)'
;MESILVGVGAAAGFGGLIFIANYLVQLVLDHQHEWRRLKSLFANLPRKKIAALAFILWLPSAALVLAGLVINWQIQTRLVEALYAGKLIDLAPADYTDPSGRTGIEKDTYFTIDSREKRTQERFNADLTAAQANGDHKLSQFPGIFSSVLEVARPPQIDRYKACKGANVPIRILGKKLNIGFKTICRSMIGSIEAMIMASYERNRRAAELFASDEIKKIRQAGADGVSAISTIGSNAIHKTYENYRNLAGVVFTLLLVLSLISYVLLATALIGSFNIVLGRLLFDANLKVRDDTNSLLATFRLDPQPGDAIPLKYSLSDEINLKKISQDHEGVNSWFVSLDAMRVGAGAHMCLSLPCPIFSIPQRLVSRRYFMSRIDVASKAVRQAPDAHAPVISMKGDLKLVCIEIVEGQEVVFHVGQLLAFTNGVRLQSIYTAHLSTHLVGLGSFYSIARGSGFLVLVPEGADVMKVSKGLAAPPATLLAWDRRTEFRLAQETSVMGIWLNEPSVVSESVRGAVILDQGAGGKTGLLGRLWHLFRYLFMPF
;
A
#
# COMPACT_ATOMS: atom_id res chain seq x y z
N MET A 1 -27.46 -3.52 6.55
CA MET A 1 -26.49 -3.50 5.42
C MET A 1 -25.66 -2.22 5.43
N GLU A 2 -26.25 -1.04 5.64
CA GLU A 2 -25.51 0.23 5.79
C GLU A 2 -24.61 0.25 7.05
N SER A 3 -25.08 -0.29 8.18
CA SER A 3 -24.25 -0.48 9.39
C SER A 3 -23.03 -1.37 9.14
N ILE A 4 -23.13 -2.35 8.24
CA ILE A 4 -22.04 -3.25 7.86
C ILE A 4 -21.05 -2.51 6.95
N LEU A 5 -21.53 -1.72 6.01
CA LEU A 5 -20.67 -0.97 5.07
C LEU A 5 -19.91 0.16 5.78
N VAL A 6 -20.58 0.88 6.70
CA VAL A 6 -19.96 1.86 7.58
C VAL A 6 -19.00 1.18 8.57
N GLY A 7 -19.37 0.04 9.13
CA GLY A 7 -18.51 -0.76 10.00
C GLY A 7 -17.25 -1.28 9.30
N VAL A 8 -17.37 -1.76 8.06
CA VAL A 8 -16.25 -2.23 7.24
C VAL A 8 -15.36 -1.04 6.82
N GLY A 9 -15.95 0.09 6.43
CA GLY A 9 -15.20 1.30 6.10
C GLY A 9 -14.43 1.85 7.30
N ALA A 10 -15.06 1.89 8.49
CA ALA A 10 -14.42 2.31 9.73
C ALA A 10 -13.33 1.32 10.17
N ALA A 11 -13.57 0.02 10.08
CA ALA A 11 -12.57 -1.00 10.40
C ALA A 11 -11.38 -0.96 9.43
N ALA A 12 -11.61 -0.75 8.13
CA ALA A 12 -10.56 -0.57 7.15
C ALA A 12 -9.76 0.72 7.39
N GLY A 13 -10.45 1.83 7.70
CA GLY A 13 -9.82 3.09 8.06
C GLY A 13 -8.96 2.99 9.34
N PHE A 14 -9.50 2.34 10.37
CA PHE A 14 -8.79 2.11 11.63
C PHE A 14 -7.61 1.13 11.47
N GLY A 15 -7.78 0.05 10.71
CA GLY A 15 -6.69 -0.86 10.35
C GLY A 15 -5.60 -0.15 9.55
N GLY A 16 -5.97 0.73 8.62
CA GLY A 16 -5.04 1.59 7.90
C GLY A 16 -4.29 2.56 8.82
N LEU A 17 -4.97 3.17 9.79
CA LEU A 17 -4.36 4.05 10.79
C LEU A 17 -3.37 3.31 11.69
N ILE A 18 -3.72 2.11 12.17
CA ILE A 18 -2.80 1.28 12.97
C ILE A 18 -1.58 0.90 12.12
N PHE A 19 -1.78 0.51 10.87
CA PHE A 19 -0.68 0.19 9.96
C PHE A 19 0.24 1.40 9.75
N ILE A 20 -0.32 2.59 9.50
CA ILE A 20 0.43 3.84 9.35
C ILE A 20 1.15 4.20 10.66
N ALA A 21 0.50 4.09 11.81
CA ALA A 21 1.08 4.41 13.10
C ALA A 21 2.23 3.46 13.46
N ASN A 22 2.05 2.15 13.26
CA ASN A 22 3.11 1.16 13.47
C ASN A 22 4.29 1.43 12.52
N TYR A 23 4.00 1.74 11.26
CA TYR A 23 4.99 2.14 10.28
C TYR A 23 5.74 3.43 10.69
N LEU A 24 5.03 4.46 11.19
CA LEU A 24 5.64 5.70 11.67
C LEU A 24 6.58 5.46 12.85
N VAL A 25 6.15 4.67 13.82
CA VAL A 25 6.97 4.28 14.98
C VAL A 25 8.22 3.55 14.49
N GLN A 26 8.07 2.61 13.55
CA GLN A 26 9.18 1.83 13.03
C GLN A 26 10.14 2.67 12.17
N LEU A 27 9.62 3.59 11.35
CA LEU A 27 10.43 4.57 10.63
C LEU A 27 11.28 5.40 11.60
N VAL A 28 10.69 5.88 12.69
CA VAL A 28 11.42 6.64 13.72
C VAL A 28 12.46 5.78 14.42
N LEU A 29 12.10 4.56 14.85
CA LEU A 29 13.00 3.66 15.59
C LEU A 29 14.18 3.19 14.72
N ASP A 30 13.90 2.70 13.51
CA ASP A 30 14.92 2.19 12.58
C ASP A 30 15.82 3.34 12.12
N HIS A 31 15.25 4.50 11.76
CA HIS A 31 16.07 5.64 11.38
C HIS A 31 16.77 6.28 12.58
N GLN A 32 16.40 6.04 13.85
CA GLN A 32 17.12 6.63 14.98
C GLN A 32 18.58 6.16 15.04
N HIS A 33 18.85 4.91 14.66
CA HIS A 33 20.22 4.39 14.58
C HIS A 33 20.98 5.04 13.42
N GLU A 34 20.33 5.14 12.26
CA GLU A 34 20.89 5.83 11.09
C GLU A 34 21.14 7.30 11.39
N TRP A 35 20.20 8.01 12.02
CA TRP A 35 20.32 9.39 12.48
C TRP A 35 21.45 9.57 13.49
N ARG A 36 21.69 8.59 14.39
CA ARG A 36 22.82 8.63 15.31
C ARG A 36 24.15 8.45 14.57
N ARG A 37 24.26 7.46 13.67
CA ARG A 37 25.42 7.28 12.79
C ARG A 37 25.63 8.49 11.89
N LEU A 38 24.55 9.04 11.36
CA LEU A 38 24.52 10.25 10.57
C LEU A 38 25.01 11.43 11.38
N LYS A 39 24.53 11.60 12.62
CA LYS A 39 24.97 12.68 13.50
C LYS A 39 26.46 12.57 13.83
N SER A 40 26.99 11.36 14.03
CA SER A 40 28.43 11.15 14.22
C SER A 40 29.22 11.40 12.94
N LEU A 41 28.73 10.96 11.78
CA LEU A 41 29.36 11.22 10.48
C LEU A 41 29.26 12.71 10.09
N PHE A 42 28.15 13.36 10.41
CA PHE A 42 27.90 14.78 10.18
C PHE A 42 28.88 15.65 10.97
N ALA A 43 29.50 15.19 12.06
CA ALA A 43 30.59 15.91 12.71
C ALA A 43 31.77 16.20 11.76
N ASN A 44 32.00 15.30 10.79
CA ASN A 44 33.20 15.31 9.94
C ASN A 44 32.90 15.58 8.45
N LEU A 45 31.63 15.77 8.07
CA LEU A 45 31.21 15.98 6.68
C LEU A 45 30.93 17.46 6.37
N PRO A 46 31.10 17.92 5.11
CA PRO A 46 30.73 19.27 4.68
C PRO A 46 29.20 19.42 4.61
N ARG A 47 28.55 19.52 5.79
CA ARG A 47 27.09 19.49 6.01
C ARG A 47 26.32 20.35 5.03
N LYS A 48 26.77 21.59 4.84
CA LYS A 48 26.09 22.58 4.00
C LYS A 48 26.05 22.13 2.53
N LYS A 49 27.10 21.49 2.03
CA LYS A 49 27.16 21.04 0.63
C LYS A 49 26.26 19.83 0.39
N ILE A 50 26.34 18.82 1.25
CA ILE A 50 25.51 17.61 1.12
C ILE A 50 24.03 17.96 1.32
N ALA A 51 23.68 18.77 2.33
CA ALA A 51 22.31 19.19 2.56
C ALA A 51 21.76 20.05 1.41
N ALA A 52 22.56 20.98 0.86
CA ALA A 52 22.14 21.77 -0.29
C ALA A 52 21.93 20.89 -1.54
N LEU A 53 22.84 19.94 -1.80
CA LEU A 53 22.71 19.01 -2.91
C LEU A 53 21.49 18.10 -2.74
N ALA A 54 21.28 17.54 -1.54
CA ALA A 54 20.10 16.74 -1.22
C ALA A 54 18.82 17.52 -1.44
N PHE A 55 18.77 18.79 -0.98
CA PHE A 55 17.63 19.66 -1.20
C PHE A 55 17.37 19.91 -2.69
N ILE A 56 18.40 20.24 -3.46
CA ILE A 56 18.29 20.47 -4.91
C ILE A 56 17.77 19.21 -5.62
N LEU A 57 18.30 18.05 -5.29
CA LEU A 57 17.90 16.77 -5.88
C LEU A 57 16.50 16.33 -5.43
N TRP A 58 16.04 16.77 -4.26
CA TRP A 58 14.70 16.50 -3.73
C TRP A 58 13.61 17.47 -4.23
N LEU A 59 13.96 18.70 -4.63
CA LEU A 59 13.02 19.72 -5.11
C LEU A 59 12.01 19.23 -6.17
N PRO A 60 12.39 18.39 -7.16
CA PRO A 60 11.43 17.85 -8.12
C PRO A 60 10.28 17.08 -7.49
N SER A 61 10.54 16.31 -6.44
CA SER A 61 9.51 15.55 -5.70
C SER A 61 8.57 16.48 -4.94
N ALA A 62 9.12 17.51 -4.28
CA ALA A 62 8.32 18.55 -3.64
C ALA A 62 7.45 19.32 -4.67
N ALA A 63 8.01 19.64 -5.85
CA ALA A 63 7.29 20.30 -6.92
C ALA A 63 6.15 19.44 -7.49
N LEU A 64 6.36 18.13 -7.65
CA LEU A 64 5.32 17.18 -8.07
C LEU A 64 4.19 17.09 -7.05
N VAL A 65 4.52 17.02 -5.76
CA VAL A 65 3.52 17.01 -4.68
C VAL A 65 2.72 18.31 -4.66
N LEU A 66 3.38 19.46 -4.76
CA LEU A 66 2.71 20.76 -4.83
C LEU A 66 1.80 20.87 -6.06
N ALA A 67 2.25 20.41 -7.23
CA ALA A 67 1.43 20.36 -8.42
C ALA A 67 0.19 19.46 -8.23
N GLY A 68 0.36 18.29 -7.60
CA GLY A 68 -0.73 17.39 -7.26
C GLY A 68 -1.75 18.02 -6.30
N LEU A 69 -1.27 18.72 -5.26
CA LEU A 69 -2.13 19.45 -4.32
C LEU A 69 -2.92 20.56 -5.02
N VAL A 70 -2.28 21.32 -5.91
CA VAL A 70 -2.96 22.37 -6.69
C VAL A 70 -4.03 21.77 -7.61
N ILE A 71 -3.72 20.68 -8.31
CA ILE A 71 -4.68 19.98 -9.17
C ILE A 71 -5.86 19.45 -8.34
N ASN A 72 -5.58 18.79 -7.20
CA ASN A 72 -6.62 18.28 -6.31
C ASN A 72 -7.52 19.40 -5.78
N TRP A 73 -6.92 20.50 -5.31
CA TRP A 73 -7.67 21.68 -4.85
C TRP A 73 -8.59 22.22 -5.94
N GLN A 74 -8.11 22.37 -7.18
CA GLN A 74 -8.94 22.85 -8.28
C GLN A 74 -10.07 21.89 -8.63
N ILE A 75 -9.82 20.57 -8.65
CA ILE A 75 -10.87 19.58 -8.88
C ILE A 75 -11.93 19.68 -7.79
N GLN A 76 -11.53 19.75 -6.52
CA GLN A 76 -12.44 19.91 -5.39
C GLN A 76 -13.27 21.19 -5.51
N THR A 77 -12.66 22.34 -5.78
CA THR A 77 -13.38 23.61 -5.96
C THR A 77 -14.41 23.51 -7.08
N ARG A 78 -14.05 22.92 -8.23
CA ARG A 78 -14.99 22.75 -9.36
C ARG A 78 -16.13 21.79 -9.06
N LEU A 79 -15.84 20.71 -8.33
CA LEU A 79 -16.88 19.79 -7.87
C LEU A 79 -17.86 20.50 -6.93
N VAL A 80 -17.35 21.29 -5.99
CA VAL A 80 -18.18 22.08 -5.07
C VAL A 80 -19.03 23.10 -5.83
N GLU A 81 -18.43 23.89 -6.74
CA GLU A 81 -19.16 24.82 -7.62
C GLU A 81 -20.26 24.12 -8.42
N ALA A 82 -20.00 22.90 -8.91
CA ALA A 82 -20.97 22.12 -9.66
C ALA A 82 -22.17 21.70 -8.80
N LEU A 83 -21.94 21.36 -7.52
CA LEU A 83 -23.01 21.01 -6.58
C LEU A 83 -23.94 22.22 -6.33
N TYR A 84 -23.37 23.42 -6.14
CA TYR A 84 -24.16 24.65 -6.00
C TYR A 84 -24.87 25.02 -7.31
N ALA A 85 -24.17 24.98 -8.44
CA ALA A 85 -24.76 25.32 -9.74
C ALA A 85 -25.88 24.35 -10.16
N GLY A 86 -25.77 23.07 -9.76
CA GLY A 86 -26.79 22.05 -9.94
C GLY A 86 -27.95 22.14 -8.93
N LYS A 87 -27.94 23.08 -7.99
CA LYS A 87 -28.91 23.19 -6.88
C LYS A 87 -29.03 21.91 -6.05
N LEU A 88 -27.97 21.12 -6.00
CA LEU A 88 -27.90 19.96 -5.10
C LEU A 88 -27.67 20.40 -3.66
N ILE A 89 -26.93 21.49 -3.49
CA ILE A 89 -26.69 22.18 -2.22
C ILE A 89 -27.11 23.63 -2.41
N ASP A 90 -27.97 24.13 -1.53
CA ASP A 90 -28.39 25.52 -1.42
C ASP A 90 -27.50 26.23 -0.40
N LEU A 91 -27.12 27.48 -0.70
CA LEU A 91 -26.34 28.31 0.24
C LEU A 91 -27.21 28.65 1.45
N ALA A 92 -26.72 28.37 2.66
CA ALA A 92 -27.39 28.75 3.88
C ALA A 92 -27.42 30.28 4.00
N PRO A 93 -28.57 30.88 4.35
CA PRO A 93 -28.64 32.33 4.54
C PRO A 93 -27.81 32.74 5.77
N ALA A 94 -27.42 34.01 5.82
CA ALA A 94 -26.47 34.51 6.82
C ALA A 94 -26.97 34.34 8.27
N ASP A 95 -28.29 34.38 8.45
CA ASP A 95 -29.02 34.21 9.70
C ASP A 95 -29.32 32.74 10.06
N TYR A 96 -29.00 31.78 9.20
CA TYR A 96 -29.11 30.36 9.56
C TYR A 96 -28.04 30.02 10.60
N THR A 97 -28.46 29.92 11.86
CA THR A 97 -27.68 29.41 12.97
C THR A 97 -27.72 27.89 12.97
N ASP A 98 -26.61 27.27 12.58
CA ASP A 98 -26.44 25.83 12.76
C ASP A 98 -26.21 25.53 14.25
N PRO A 99 -27.08 24.76 14.93
CA PRO A 99 -26.94 24.46 16.35
C PRO A 99 -25.67 23.66 16.70
N SER A 100 -24.99 23.09 15.70
CA SER A 100 -23.74 22.34 15.89
C SER A 100 -22.45 23.09 15.52
N GLY A 101 -22.52 24.35 15.09
CA GLY A 101 -21.33 25.17 14.79
C GLY A 101 -20.54 24.76 13.53
N ARG A 102 -21.16 24.06 12.58
CA ARG A 102 -20.55 23.64 11.31
C ARG A 102 -20.30 24.83 10.38
N THR A 103 -19.34 24.69 9.46
CA THR A 103 -18.94 25.77 8.53
C THR A 103 -18.90 25.31 7.08
N GLY A 104 -19.08 26.26 6.14
CA GLY A 104 -18.96 26.03 4.70
C GLY A 104 -19.96 25.02 4.15
N ILE A 105 -19.48 24.09 3.31
CA ILE A 105 -20.33 23.12 2.60
C ILE A 105 -21.13 22.20 3.52
N GLU A 106 -20.62 21.92 4.73
CA GLU A 106 -21.34 21.09 5.69
C GLU A 106 -22.61 21.82 6.17
N LYS A 107 -22.46 23.09 6.59
CA LYS A 107 -23.57 23.97 6.97
C LYS A 107 -24.62 24.06 5.86
N ASP A 108 -24.17 24.30 4.62
CA ASP A 108 -25.05 24.44 3.46
C ASP A 108 -25.78 23.12 3.13
N THR A 109 -25.12 21.98 3.31
CA THR A 109 -25.73 20.66 3.10
C THR A 109 -26.86 20.43 4.11
N TYR A 110 -26.63 20.71 5.40
CA TYR A 110 -27.66 20.57 6.43
C TYR A 110 -28.82 21.54 6.21
N PHE A 111 -28.53 22.81 5.88
CA PHE A 111 -29.57 23.77 5.50
C PHE A 111 -30.41 23.27 4.32
N THR A 112 -29.77 22.70 3.30
CA THR A 112 -30.47 22.15 2.12
C THR A 112 -31.41 21.01 2.53
N ILE A 113 -30.95 20.11 3.40
CA ILE A 113 -31.75 18.99 3.92
C ILE A 113 -32.96 19.53 4.69
N ASP A 114 -32.76 20.49 5.60
CA ASP A 114 -33.83 21.10 6.40
C ASP A 114 -34.85 21.85 5.53
N SER A 115 -34.36 22.65 4.58
CA SER A 115 -35.18 23.40 3.63
C SER A 115 -36.02 22.48 2.74
N ARG A 116 -35.46 21.35 2.31
CA ARG A 116 -36.19 20.36 1.52
C ARG A 116 -37.20 19.61 2.37
N GLU A 117 -36.87 19.22 3.60
CA GLU A 117 -37.82 18.61 4.52
C GLU A 117 -39.05 19.50 4.72
N LYS A 118 -38.82 20.77 5.06
CA LYS A 118 -39.90 21.75 5.27
C LYS A 118 -40.78 21.89 4.02
N ARG A 119 -40.19 22.07 2.84
CA ARG A 119 -40.93 22.16 1.57
C ARG A 119 -41.72 20.89 1.26
N THR A 120 -41.16 19.71 1.53
CA THR A 120 -41.85 18.42 1.34
C THR A 120 -43.02 18.28 2.29
N GLN A 121 -42.87 18.67 3.56
CA GLN A 121 -43.96 18.64 4.56
C GLN A 121 -45.08 19.63 4.21
N GLU A 122 -44.74 20.87 3.85
CA GLU A 122 -45.72 21.89 3.43
C GLU A 122 -46.54 21.42 2.23
N ARG A 123 -45.85 20.85 1.22
CA ARG A 123 -46.52 20.30 0.04
C ARG A 123 -47.39 19.08 0.35
N PHE A 124 -46.88 18.17 1.17
CA PHE A 124 -47.64 17.01 1.62
C PHE A 124 -48.95 17.43 2.32
N ASN A 125 -48.87 18.40 3.23
CA ASN A 125 -50.04 18.91 3.94
C ASN A 125 -51.02 19.65 3.01
N ALA A 126 -50.52 20.39 2.02
CA ALA A 126 -51.34 21.05 1.01
C ALA A 126 -52.07 20.03 0.13
N ASP A 127 -51.38 19.01 -0.38
CA ASP A 127 -51.96 17.96 -1.23
C ASP A 127 -52.98 17.13 -0.44
N LEU A 128 -52.72 16.85 0.85
CA LEU A 128 -53.66 16.18 1.74
C LEU A 128 -54.92 17.02 1.99
N THR A 129 -54.78 18.34 2.18
CA THR A 129 -55.91 19.27 2.36
C THR A 129 -56.74 19.39 1.09
N ALA A 130 -56.10 19.41 -0.09
CA ALA A 130 -56.79 19.44 -1.38
C ALA A 130 -57.56 18.13 -1.64
N ALA A 131 -56.96 16.98 -1.37
CA ALA A 131 -57.63 15.69 -1.42
C ALA A 131 -58.82 15.65 -0.45
N GLN A 132 -58.68 16.26 0.75
CA GLN A 132 -59.78 16.42 1.68
C GLN A 132 -60.90 17.29 1.10
N ALA A 133 -60.60 18.44 0.51
CA ALA A 133 -61.63 19.30 -0.08
C ALA A 133 -62.43 18.61 -1.21
N ASN A 134 -61.81 17.67 -1.93
CA ASN A 134 -62.42 16.95 -3.05
C ASN A 134 -63.23 15.70 -2.65
N GLY A 135 -63.36 15.38 -1.36
CA GLY A 135 -64.04 14.15 -0.91
C GLY A 135 -63.19 12.88 -1.03
N ASP A 136 -61.90 13.04 -1.36
CA ASP A 136 -60.93 11.99 -1.67
C ASP A 136 -60.20 11.49 -0.40
N HIS A 137 -60.88 11.46 0.74
CA HIS A 137 -60.33 11.14 2.06
C HIS A 137 -59.92 9.67 2.27
N LYS A 138 -59.99 8.84 1.23
CA LYS A 138 -59.81 7.40 1.37
C LYS A 138 -58.32 7.09 1.61
N LEU A 139 -58.03 6.36 2.69
CA LEU A 139 -56.71 5.77 3.01
C LEU A 139 -56.07 5.04 1.80
N SER A 140 -56.88 4.58 0.84
CA SER A 140 -56.42 3.93 -0.39
C SER A 140 -55.66 4.85 -1.36
N GLN A 141 -55.84 6.17 -1.31
CA GLN A 141 -55.18 7.12 -2.22
C GLN A 141 -53.88 7.70 -1.63
N PHE A 142 -53.67 7.57 -0.32
CA PHE A 142 -52.48 8.11 0.35
C PHE A 142 -51.15 7.63 -0.23
N PRO A 143 -50.94 6.35 -0.60
CA PRO A 143 -49.68 5.93 -1.21
C PRO A 143 -49.35 6.71 -2.49
N GLY A 144 -50.37 7.09 -3.28
CA GLY A 144 -50.20 7.90 -4.48
C GLY A 144 -49.83 9.34 -4.18
N ILE A 145 -50.49 9.97 -3.20
CA ILE A 145 -50.18 11.33 -2.73
C ILE A 145 -48.77 11.38 -2.13
N PHE A 146 -48.41 10.38 -1.32
CA PHE A 146 -47.10 10.31 -0.69
C PHE A 146 -45.98 10.10 -1.71
N SER A 147 -46.17 9.18 -2.67
CA SER A 147 -45.20 8.93 -3.74
C SER A 147 -45.00 10.15 -4.64
N SER A 148 -46.08 10.87 -4.99
CA SER A 148 -45.99 12.08 -5.82
C SER A 148 -45.24 13.21 -5.11
N VAL A 149 -45.44 13.38 -3.80
CA VAL A 149 -44.71 14.37 -2.99
C VAL A 149 -43.24 14.02 -2.88
N LEU A 150 -42.89 12.75 -2.72
CA LEU A 150 -41.49 12.31 -2.72
C LEU A 150 -40.83 12.53 -4.08
N GLU A 151 -41.51 12.28 -5.20
CA GLU A 151 -40.97 12.57 -6.55
C GLU A 151 -40.60 14.04 -6.76
N VAL A 152 -41.34 14.95 -6.14
CA VAL A 152 -41.01 16.38 -6.18
C VAL A 152 -39.73 16.68 -5.39
N ALA A 153 -39.47 15.90 -4.33
CA ALA A 153 -38.25 15.99 -3.52
C ALA A 153 -37.04 15.31 -4.19
N ARG A 154 -37.19 14.76 -5.40
CA ARG A 154 -36.12 14.15 -6.16
C ARG A 154 -34.96 15.13 -6.37
N PRO A 155 -33.71 14.72 -6.09
CA PRO A 155 -32.54 15.54 -6.37
C PRO A 155 -32.48 15.97 -7.83
N PRO A 156 -32.14 17.25 -8.13
CA PRO A 156 -31.97 17.71 -9.50
C PRO A 156 -30.81 16.99 -10.19
N GLN A 157 -30.94 16.77 -11.50
CA GLN A 157 -29.84 16.27 -12.33
C GLN A 157 -28.77 17.34 -12.52
N ILE A 158 -27.51 16.93 -12.51
CA ILE A 158 -26.38 17.85 -12.69
C ILE A 158 -26.08 17.94 -14.18
N ASP A 159 -26.13 19.15 -14.76
CA ASP A 159 -25.57 19.37 -16.09
C ASP A 159 -24.04 19.25 -16.04
N ARG A 160 -23.54 18.04 -16.29
CA ARG A 160 -22.11 17.67 -16.25
C ARG A 160 -21.27 18.50 -17.23
N TYR A 161 -21.86 18.97 -18.33
CA TYR A 161 -21.16 19.75 -19.35
C TYR A 161 -20.97 21.18 -18.89
N LYS A 162 -22.01 21.79 -18.33
CA LYS A 162 -21.97 23.14 -17.75
C LYS A 162 -21.06 23.16 -16.51
N ALA A 163 -21.20 22.18 -15.63
CA ALA A 163 -20.39 22.03 -14.42
C ALA A 163 -18.88 21.92 -14.72
N CYS A 164 -18.49 21.13 -15.73
CA CYS A 164 -17.08 20.92 -16.06
C CYS A 164 -16.54 21.85 -17.17
N LYS A 165 -17.27 22.89 -17.58
CA LYS A 165 -16.88 23.77 -18.71
C LYS A 165 -15.52 24.44 -18.48
N GLY A 166 -15.19 24.74 -17.23
CA GLY A 166 -13.94 25.38 -16.79
C GLY A 166 -12.86 24.45 -16.23
N ALA A 167 -12.99 23.12 -16.36
CA ALA A 167 -12.03 22.14 -15.80
C ALA A 167 -10.73 21.99 -16.63
N ASN A 168 -10.25 23.09 -17.22
CA ASN A 168 -8.94 23.14 -17.87
C ASN A 168 -7.98 23.88 -16.93
N VAL A 169 -6.88 23.24 -16.57
CA VAL A 169 -5.84 23.88 -15.75
C VAL A 169 -4.76 24.39 -16.69
N PRO A 170 -4.60 25.72 -16.83
CA PRO A 170 -3.47 26.27 -17.55
C PRO A 170 -2.22 26.13 -16.66
N ILE A 171 -1.39 25.13 -16.95
CA ILE A 171 -0.08 25.00 -16.32
C ILE A 171 0.93 25.72 -17.22
N ARG A 172 1.62 26.72 -16.68
CA ARG A 172 2.78 27.31 -17.36
C ARG A 172 4.02 26.49 -17.02
N ILE A 173 4.54 25.75 -18.00
CA ILE A 173 5.82 25.05 -17.89
C ILE A 173 6.77 25.72 -18.88
N LEU A 174 7.89 26.27 -18.37
CA LEU A 174 8.92 26.92 -19.20
C LEU A 174 8.35 28.00 -20.15
N GLY A 175 7.44 28.84 -19.66
CA GLY A 175 6.84 29.93 -20.42
C GLY A 175 5.73 29.54 -21.40
N LYS A 176 5.53 28.24 -21.69
CA LYS A 176 4.41 27.75 -22.51
C LYS A 176 3.20 27.40 -21.63
N LYS A 177 2.01 27.86 -22.03
CA LYS A 177 0.74 27.45 -21.40
C LYS A 177 0.36 26.06 -21.94
N LEU A 178 0.47 25.05 -21.10
CA LEU A 178 -0.10 23.73 -21.34
C LEU A 178 -1.47 23.66 -20.67
N ASN A 179 -2.53 23.46 -21.44
CA ASN A 179 -3.86 23.25 -20.87
C ASN A 179 -4.07 21.74 -20.67
N ILE A 180 -3.95 21.26 -19.44
CA ILE A 180 -4.32 19.88 -19.12
C ILE A 180 -5.85 19.86 -18.93
N GLY A 181 -6.53 19.14 -19.81
CA GLY A 181 -7.98 19.01 -19.79
C GLY A 181 -8.42 17.94 -18.78
N PHE A 182 -9.00 18.36 -17.65
CA PHE A 182 -9.59 17.44 -16.66
C PHE A 182 -11.09 17.26 -16.86
N LYS A 183 -11.64 17.72 -17.98
CA LYS A 183 -13.07 17.65 -18.29
C LYS A 183 -13.62 16.23 -18.20
N THR A 184 -12.88 15.24 -18.72
CA THR A 184 -13.31 13.83 -18.69
C THR A 184 -13.36 13.29 -17.26
N ILE A 185 -12.32 13.55 -16.46
CA ILE A 185 -12.25 13.11 -15.06
C ILE A 185 -13.35 13.79 -14.24
N CYS A 186 -13.50 15.12 -14.37
CA CYS A 186 -14.57 15.89 -13.73
C CYS A 186 -15.96 15.34 -14.08
N ARG A 187 -16.25 15.11 -15.37
CA ARG A 187 -17.55 14.56 -15.80
C ARG A 187 -17.78 13.16 -15.26
N SER A 188 -16.75 12.31 -15.23
CA SER A 188 -16.86 10.96 -14.66
C SER A 188 -17.18 11.03 -13.17
N MET A 189 -16.47 11.87 -12.41
CA MET A 189 -16.69 12.03 -10.97
C MET A 189 -18.10 12.56 -10.68
N ILE A 190 -18.53 13.61 -11.38
CA ILE A 190 -19.89 14.14 -11.24
C ILE A 190 -20.92 13.07 -11.59
N GLY A 191 -20.69 12.30 -12.65
CA GLY A 191 -21.59 11.21 -13.03
C GLY A 191 -21.69 10.10 -11.98
N SER A 192 -20.59 9.74 -11.34
CA SER A 192 -20.58 8.79 -10.22
C SER A 192 -21.31 9.33 -8.99
N ILE A 193 -21.10 10.61 -8.66
CA ILE A 193 -21.79 11.29 -7.55
C ILE A 193 -23.30 11.33 -7.80
N GLU A 194 -23.72 11.75 -9.01
CA GLU A 194 -25.12 11.78 -9.40
C GLU A 194 -25.78 10.40 -9.34
N ALA A 195 -25.11 9.37 -9.87
CA ALA A 195 -25.59 7.99 -9.81
C ALA A 195 -25.75 7.51 -8.35
N MET A 196 -24.80 7.85 -7.47
CA MET A 196 -24.86 7.50 -6.05
C MET A 196 -26.02 8.22 -5.34
N ILE A 197 -26.19 9.53 -5.57
CA ILE A 197 -27.28 10.33 -5.01
C ILE A 197 -28.64 9.77 -5.47
N MET A 198 -28.79 9.50 -6.76
CA MET A 198 -30.02 8.92 -7.31
C MET A 198 -30.32 7.53 -6.74
N ALA A 199 -29.30 6.66 -6.63
CA ALA A 199 -29.47 5.33 -6.04
C ALA A 199 -29.78 5.37 -4.53
N SER A 200 -29.27 6.37 -3.81
CA SER A 200 -29.64 6.61 -2.40
C SER A 200 -31.08 7.11 -2.28
N TYR A 201 -31.46 8.10 -3.10
CA TYR A 201 -32.82 8.61 -3.15
C TYR A 201 -33.85 7.52 -3.46
N GLU A 202 -33.62 6.69 -4.50
CA GLU A 202 -34.55 5.61 -4.86
C GLU A 202 -34.73 4.57 -3.76
N ARG A 203 -33.64 4.25 -3.03
CA ARG A 203 -33.72 3.34 -1.88
C ARG A 203 -34.52 3.95 -0.74
N ASN A 204 -34.27 5.21 -0.40
CA ASN A 204 -34.96 5.91 0.68
C ASN A 204 -36.43 6.16 0.36
N ARG A 205 -36.75 6.50 -0.90
CA ARG A 205 -38.12 6.62 -1.39
C ARG A 205 -38.89 5.30 -1.19
N ARG A 206 -38.35 4.18 -1.67
CA ARG A 206 -38.98 2.86 -1.50
C ARG A 206 -39.16 2.48 -0.02
N ALA A 207 -38.16 2.76 0.81
CA ALA A 207 -38.25 2.50 2.24
C ALA A 207 -39.34 3.35 2.92
N ALA A 208 -39.45 4.63 2.54
CA ALA A 208 -40.48 5.53 3.02
C ALA A 208 -41.88 5.10 2.56
N GLU A 209 -42.05 4.70 1.29
CA GLU A 209 -43.30 4.17 0.74
C GLU A 209 -43.74 2.88 1.44
N LEU A 210 -42.81 1.97 1.71
CA LEU A 210 -43.09 0.73 2.47
C LEU A 210 -43.51 1.04 3.90
N PHE A 211 -42.78 1.93 4.59
CA PHE A 211 -43.11 2.35 5.95
C PHE A 211 -44.50 2.99 6.01
N ALA A 212 -44.78 3.93 5.10
CA ALA A 212 -46.07 4.57 4.93
C ALA A 212 -47.20 3.54 4.69
N SER A 213 -46.99 2.59 3.78
CA SER A 213 -47.96 1.52 3.47
C SER A 213 -48.26 0.62 4.66
N ASP A 214 -47.23 0.24 5.43
CA ASP A 214 -47.40 -0.63 6.60
C ASP A 214 -48.09 0.08 7.76
N GLU A 215 -47.80 1.35 8.01
CA GLU A 215 -48.51 2.14 9.03
C GLU A 215 -49.99 2.37 8.67
N ILE A 216 -50.32 2.59 7.40
CA ILE A 216 -51.72 2.65 6.94
C ILE A 216 -52.46 1.34 7.20
N LYS A 217 -51.83 0.19 6.93
CA LYS A 217 -52.45 -1.11 7.19
C LYS A 217 -52.79 -1.27 8.67
N LYS A 218 -51.88 -0.86 9.56
CA LYS A 218 -52.12 -0.89 11.02
C LYS A 218 -53.28 0.02 11.42
N ILE A 219 -53.34 1.23 10.90
CA ILE A 219 -54.45 2.17 11.16
C ILE A 219 -55.79 1.60 10.68
N ARG A 220 -55.81 1.04 9.46
CA ARG A 220 -57.01 0.41 8.90
C ARG A 220 -57.48 -0.78 9.74
N GLN A 221 -56.54 -1.56 10.28
CA GLN A 221 -56.84 -2.66 11.20
C GLN A 221 -57.34 -2.16 12.56
N ALA A 222 -56.90 -0.99 13.01
CA ALA A 222 -57.33 -0.34 14.25
C ALA A 222 -58.67 0.42 14.14
N GLY A 223 -59.25 0.52 12.94
CA GLY A 223 -60.53 1.21 12.71
C GLY A 223 -60.48 2.73 12.87
N ALA A 224 -59.29 3.32 12.86
CA ALA A 224 -59.09 4.76 13.03
C ALA A 224 -59.03 5.46 11.65
N ASP A 225 -60.18 5.88 11.13
CA ASP A 225 -60.23 6.63 9.87
C ASP A 225 -60.13 8.13 10.15
N GLY A 226 -58.96 8.72 9.94
CA GLY A 226 -58.78 10.16 10.19
C GLY A 226 -57.64 10.78 9.39
N VAL A 227 -57.96 11.89 8.70
CA VAL A 227 -56.98 12.72 7.98
C VAL A 227 -55.84 13.19 8.90
N SER A 228 -56.11 13.42 10.18
CA SER A 228 -55.08 13.75 11.17
C SER A 228 -54.06 12.63 11.37
N ALA A 229 -54.48 11.36 11.37
CA ALA A 229 -53.56 10.24 11.52
C ALA A 229 -52.69 10.06 10.26
N ILE A 230 -53.28 10.28 9.08
CA ILE A 230 -52.59 10.29 7.79
C ILE A 230 -51.55 11.40 7.73
N SER A 231 -51.90 12.60 8.19
CA SER A 231 -51.00 13.75 8.29
C SER A 231 -49.78 13.45 9.17
N THR A 232 -50.01 12.85 10.33
CA THR A 232 -48.96 12.47 11.28
C THR A 232 -48.05 11.39 10.70
N ILE A 233 -48.60 10.33 10.08
CA ILE A 233 -47.79 9.27 9.46
C ILE A 233 -46.93 9.84 8.33
N GLY A 234 -47.52 10.61 7.42
CA GLY A 234 -46.80 11.20 6.28
C GLY A 234 -45.67 12.13 6.75
N SER A 235 -45.96 12.99 7.74
CA SER A 235 -44.96 13.89 8.32
C SER A 235 -43.83 13.13 9.02
N ASN A 236 -44.14 12.08 9.79
CA ASN A 236 -43.15 11.23 10.43
C ASN A 236 -42.30 10.45 9.42
N ALA A 237 -42.91 9.94 8.35
CA ALA A 237 -42.19 9.24 7.29
C ALA A 237 -41.24 10.18 6.53
N ILE A 238 -41.68 11.41 6.24
CA ILE A 238 -40.85 12.48 5.66
C ILE A 238 -39.70 12.81 6.63
N HIS A 239 -40.00 13.12 7.88
CA HIS A 239 -39.01 13.47 8.90
C HIS A 239 -37.93 12.39 9.03
N LYS A 240 -38.33 11.12 9.20
CA LYS A 240 -37.42 9.98 9.29
C LYS A 240 -36.53 9.82 8.05
N THR A 241 -37.06 10.11 6.87
CA THR A 241 -36.29 10.09 5.61
C THR A 241 -35.20 11.16 5.61
N TYR A 242 -35.53 12.38 6.02
CA TYR A 242 -34.57 13.48 6.09
C TYR A 242 -33.60 13.35 7.27
N GLU A 243 -34.02 12.77 8.40
CA GLU A 243 -33.13 12.37 9.50
C GLU A 243 -32.09 11.34 9.03
N ASN A 244 -32.49 10.35 8.24
CA ASN A 244 -31.54 9.43 7.61
C ASN A 244 -30.54 10.16 6.70
N TYR A 245 -30.98 11.17 5.94
CA TYR A 245 -30.06 12.02 5.15
C TYR A 245 -29.11 12.82 6.04
N ARG A 246 -29.57 13.39 7.17
CA ARG A 246 -28.72 14.09 8.14
C ARG A 246 -27.66 13.18 8.75
N ASN A 247 -28.06 11.97 9.14
CA ASN A 247 -27.16 10.96 9.70
C ASN A 247 -26.13 10.50 8.67
N LEU A 248 -26.57 10.24 7.43
CA LEU A 248 -25.68 9.89 6.33
C LEU A 248 -24.68 11.01 6.02
N ALA A 249 -25.15 12.26 5.95
CA ALA A 249 -24.28 13.42 5.74
C ALA A 249 -23.20 13.51 6.84
N GLY A 250 -23.58 13.36 8.11
CA GLY A 250 -22.64 13.38 9.24
C GLY A 250 -21.58 12.28 9.15
N VAL A 251 -21.99 11.06 8.79
CA VAL A 251 -21.06 9.94 8.56
C VAL A 251 -20.12 10.25 7.38
N VAL A 252 -20.65 10.75 6.26
CA VAL A 252 -19.85 11.07 5.08
C VAL A 252 -18.83 12.17 5.36
N PHE A 253 -19.23 13.27 6.01
CA PHE A 253 -18.30 14.35 6.37
C PHE A 253 -17.22 13.89 7.35
N THR A 254 -17.59 13.05 8.32
CA THR A 254 -16.61 12.45 9.25
C THR A 254 -15.63 11.55 8.50
N LEU A 255 -16.11 10.70 7.59
CA LEU A 255 -15.25 9.84 6.77
C LEU A 255 -14.33 10.67 5.85
N LEU A 256 -14.84 11.73 5.22
CA LEU A 256 -14.05 12.63 4.39
C LEU A 256 -12.96 13.33 5.19
N LEU A 257 -13.26 13.78 6.43
CA LEU A 257 -12.28 14.38 7.32
C LEU A 257 -11.17 13.39 7.67
N VAL A 258 -11.54 12.17 8.08
CA VAL A 258 -10.58 11.10 8.42
C VAL A 258 -9.72 10.74 7.21
N LEU A 259 -10.33 10.54 6.04
CA LEU A 259 -9.61 10.23 4.80
C LEU A 259 -8.69 11.38 4.39
N SER A 260 -9.11 12.63 4.56
CA SER A 260 -8.27 13.80 4.28
C SER A 260 -7.07 13.85 5.22
N LEU A 261 -7.27 13.61 6.52
CA LEU A 261 -6.19 13.56 7.50
C LEU A 261 -5.19 12.46 7.16
N ILE A 262 -5.67 11.24 6.88
CA ILE A 262 -4.84 10.11 6.44
C ILE A 262 -4.05 10.48 5.18
N SER A 263 -4.70 11.11 4.20
CA SER A 263 -4.06 11.51 2.94
C SER A 263 -2.94 12.53 3.17
N TYR A 264 -3.14 13.51 4.05
CA TYR A 264 -2.10 14.49 4.40
C TYR A 264 -0.94 13.85 5.16
N VAL A 265 -1.22 12.94 6.09
CA VAL A 265 -0.18 12.19 6.81
C VAL A 265 0.64 11.36 5.83
N LEU A 266 0.00 10.61 4.94
CA LEU A 266 0.67 9.82 3.89
C LEU A 266 1.51 10.69 2.95
N LEU A 267 1.02 11.87 2.59
CA LEU A 267 1.76 12.79 1.74
C LEU A 267 3.00 13.35 2.45
N ALA A 268 2.86 13.73 3.73
CA ALA A 268 3.97 14.22 4.54
C ALA A 268 5.03 13.13 4.75
N THR A 269 4.62 11.89 5.05
CA THR A 269 5.55 10.76 5.21
C THR A 269 6.23 10.41 3.90
N ALA A 270 5.53 10.45 2.78
CA ALA A 270 6.13 10.24 1.47
C ALA A 270 7.18 11.32 1.15
N LEU A 271 6.90 12.59 1.43
CA LEU A 271 7.88 13.66 1.26
C LEU A 271 9.12 13.45 2.13
N ILE A 272 8.95 13.09 3.40
CA ILE A 272 10.06 12.80 4.33
C ILE A 272 10.85 11.57 3.87
N GLY A 273 10.17 10.47 3.52
CA GLY A 273 10.80 9.25 3.02
C GLY A 273 11.58 9.49 1.73
N SER A 274 11.00 10.26 0.80
CA SER A 274 11.65 10.65 -0.44
C SER A 274 12.92 11.48 -0.20
N PHE A 275 12.91 12.39 0.79
CA PHE A 275 14.09 13.14 1.20
C PHE A 275 15.15 12.23 1.84
N ASN A 276 14.75 11.31 2.73
CA ASN A 276 15.66 10.34 3.35
C ASN A 276 16.35 9.47 2.30
N ILE A 277 15.64 9.04 1.24
CA ILE A 277 16.22 8.27 0.14
C ILE A 277 17.28 9.07 -0.60
N VAL A 278 16.98 10.32 -0.99
CA VAL A 278 17.96 11.20 -1.65
C VAL A 278 19.18 11.39 -0.75
N LEU A 279 18.94 11.66 0.53
CA LEU A 279 19.99 11.89 1.50
C LEU A 279 20.87 10.66 1.68
N GLY A 280 20.32 9.47 1.92
CA GLY A 280 21.11 8.25 2.07
C GLY A 280 21.81 7.82 0.80
N ARG A 281 21.20 8.03 -0.37
CA ARG A 281 21.88 7.86 -1.65
C ARG A 281 23.15 8.73 -1.72
N LEU A 282 23.06 10.00 -1.36
CA LEU A 282 24.22 10.90 -1.36
C LEU A 282 25.26 10.53 -0.28
N LEU A 283 24.82 10.09 0.90
CA LEU A 283 25.71 9.75 2.01
C LEU A 283 26.54 8.50 1.74
N PHE A 284 25.95 7.51 1.09
CA PHE A 284 26.60 6.24 0.79
C PHE A 284 27.22 6.20 -0.61
N ASP A 285 27.17 7.30 -1.37
CA ASP A 285 27.78 7.39 -2.71
C ASP A 285 29.31 7.33 -2.63
N ALA A 286 29.89 6.43 -3.43
CA ALA A 286 31.30 6.18 -3.52
C ALA A 286 32.06 7.31 -4.21
N ASN A 287 31.38 8.05 -5.10
CA ASN A 287 31.98 9.10 -5.93
C ASN A 287 32.05 10.46 -5.23
N LEU A 288 31.29 10.67 -4.16
CA LEU A 288 31.24 11.90 -3.38
C LEU A 288 32.48 12.02 -2.47
N LYS A 289 33.65 12.35 -3.04
CA LYS A 289 34.87 12.58 -2.25
C LYS A 289 34.74 13.86 -1.41
N VAL A 290 34.88 13.72 -0.09
CA VAL A 290 35.09 14.87 0.81
C VAL A 290 36.51 15.38 0.57
N ARG A 291 36.66 16.67 0.33
CA ARG A 291 37.88 17.30 -0.17
C ARG A 291 38.99 17.45 0.88
N ASP A 292 38.89 16.80 2.03
CA ASP A 292 39.92 16.85 3.07
C ASP A 292 40.69 15.54 3.15
N ASP A 293 42.01 15.67 3.07
CA ASP A 293 43.10 14.70 2.86
C ASP A 293 43.22 13.56 3.90
N THR A 294 42.23 13.38 4.76
CA THR A 294 42.16 12.18 5.59
C THR A 294 41.46 11.08 4.82
N ASN A 295 42.06 9.89 4.81
CA ASN A 295 41.47 8.59 4.43
C ASN A 295 40.20 8.23 5.24
N SER A 296 39.39 9.21 5.67
CA SER A 296 38.10 8.99 6.32
C SER A 296 37.17 8.40 5.27
N LEU A 297 37.10 7.07 5.29
CA LEU A 297 36.12 6.23 4.63
C LEU A 297 34.78 6.97 4.57
N LEU A 298 34.33 7.24 3.35
CA LEU A 298 32.94 7.57 3.08
C LEU A 298 32.04 6.53 3.75
N ALA A 299 30.86 6.96 4.22
CA ALA A 299 29.98 6.12 5.01
C ALA A 299 29.67 4.81 4.28
N THR A 300 29.97 3.68 4.93
CA THR A 300 29.43 2.37 4.55
C THR A 300 28.12 2.14 5.29
N PHE A 301 27.25 1.30 4.73
CA PHE A 301 26.08 0.81 5.43
C PHE A 301 26.11 -0.71 5.52
N ARG A 302 25.49 -1.25 6.56
CA ARG A 302 25.38 -2.68 6.83
C ARG A 302 23.99 -2.98 7.40
N LEU A 303 23.49 -4.20 7.17
CA LEU A 303 22.18 -4.62 7.68
C LEU A 303 22.24 -5.15 9.12
N ASP A 304 23.42 -5.61 9.56
CA ASP A 304 23.66 -5.97 10.95
C ASP A 304 24.12 -4.73 11.74
N PRO A 305 23.38 -4.26 12.76
CA PRO A 305 23.86 -3.17 13.60
C PRO A 305 25.07 -3.57 14.46
N GLN A 306 25.26 -4.86 14.74
CA GLN A 306 26.32 -5.32 15.64
C GLN A 306 27.73 -5.16 15.05
N PRO A 307 28.74 -4.89 15.89
CA PRO A 307 30.13 -4.89 15.45
C PRO A 307 30.60 -6.32 15.11
N GLY A 308 31.31 -6.47 14.01
CA GLY A 308 31.89 -7.74 13.57
C GLY A 308 32.20 -7.70 12.08
N ASP A 309 33.21 -8.47 11.69
CA ASP A 309 33.58 -8.61 10.28
C ASP A 309 32.64 -9.60 9.57
N ALA A 310 32.44 -9.38 8.27
CA ALA A 310 31.68 -10.28 7.42
C ALA A 310 32.43 -11.61 7.24
N ILE A 311 31.68 -12.71 7.24
CA ILE A 311 32.22 -14.05 7.07
C ILE A 311 32.10 -14.45 5.58
N PRO A 312 33.19 -14.89 4.90
CA PRO A 312 33.10 -15.35 3.52
C PRO A 312 32.12 -16.51 3.35
N LEU A 313 31.31 -16.47 2.30
CA LEU A 313 30.38 -17.54 1.97
C LEU A 313 31.12 -18.70 1.28
N LYS A 314 30.95 -19.89 1.85
CA LYS A 314 31.32 -21.17 1.22
C LYS A 314 30.14 -21.63 0.39
N TYR A 315 30.34 -21.81 -0.92
CA TYR A 315 29.31 -22.34 -1.80
C TYR A 315 29.88 -23.24 -2.89
N SER A 316 29.03 -24.10 -3.41
CA SER A 316 29.26 -24.91 -4.62
C SER A 316 28.16 -24.67 -5.65
N LEU A 317 28.52 -24.85 -6.92
CA LEU A 317 27.60 -24.82 -8.06
C LEU A 317 27.40 -26.24 -8.56
N SER A 318 26.16 -26.65 -8.78
CA SER A 318 25.85 -27.99 -9.29
C SER A 318 24.52 -27.98 -10.04
N ASP A 319 24.41 -28.73 -11.13
CA ASP A 319 23.13 -28.89 -11.85
C ASP A 319 22.13 -29.72 -11.02
N GLU A 320 22.68 -30.63 -10.21
CA GLU A 320 21.95 -31.48 -9.29
C GLU A 320 22.66 -31.56 -7.94
N ILE A 321 21.88 -31.70 -6.86
CA ILE A 321 22.41 -31.83 -5.50
C ILE A 321 21.99 -33.19 -4.95
N ASN A 322 22.99 -34.04 -4.70
CA ASN A 322 22.81 -35.30 -3.99
C ASN A 322 22.72 -35.05 -2.47
N LEU A 323 21.50 -35.15 -1.95
CA LEU A 323 21.22 -34.84 -0.54
C LEU A 323 21.88 -35.84 0.42
N LYS A 324 22.02 -37.11 0.00
CA LYS A 324 22.64 -38.17 0.81
C LYS A 324 24.12 -37.88 1.02
N LYS A 325 24.84 -37.54 -0.05
CA LYS A 325 26.28 -37.25 0.01
C LYS A 325 26.58 -36.09 0.97
N ILE A 326 25.89 -34.96 0.81
CA ILE A 326 26.08 -33.80 1.70
C ILE A 326 25.77 -34.15 3.16
N SER A 327 24.74 -34.96 3.39
CA SER A 327 24.34 -35.36 4.75
C SER A 327 25.32 -36.36 5.39
N GLN A 328 26.09 -37.10 4.59
CA GLN A 328 27.16 -37.99 5.07
C GLN A 328 28.43 -37.21 5.41
N ASP A 329 28.73 -36.18 4.62
CA ASP A 329 29.91 -35.32 4.80
C ASP A 329 29.74 -34.36 6.00
N HIS A 330 28.51 -34.14 6.48
CA HIS A 330 28.21 -33.17 7.55
C HIS A 330 27.27 -33.73 8.62
N GLU A 331 27.78 -33.86 9.86
CA GLU A 331 27.00 -34.31 11.00
C GLU A 331 25.81 -33.36 11.30
N GLY A 332 24.66 -33.94 11.67
CA GLY A 332 23.46 -33.19 12.07
C GLY A 332 22.49 -32.83 10.93
N VAL A 333 22.91 -33.01 9.68
CA VAL A 333 22.04 -32.82 8.50
C VAL A 333 21.22 -34.10 8.26
N ASN A 334 20.07 -34.19 8.93
CA ASN A 334 19.22 -35.39 8.86
C ASN A 334 18.02 -35.22 7.92
N SER A 335 17.56 -33.99 7.73
CA SER A 335 16.37 -33.72 6.93
C SER A 335 16.55 -32.45 6.10
N TRP A 336 15.96 -32.49 4.91
CA TRP A 336 15.90 -31.38 3.97
C TRP A 336 14.47 -30.93 3.79
N PHE A 337 14.27 -29.62 3.68
CA PHE A 337 13.01 -29.01 3.30
C PHE A 337 13.17 -28.45 1.90
N VAL A 338 12.43 -29.01 0.94
CA VAL A 338 12.60 -28.76 -0.49
C VAL A 338 11.32 -28.14 -1.05
N SER A 339 11.48 -27.10 -1.85
CA SER A 339 10.40 -26.42 -2.56
C SER A 339 9.60 -27.40 -3.40
N LEU A 340 8.29 -27.15 -3.52
CA LEU A 340 7.42 -27.96 -4.38
C LEU A 340 7.76 -27.81 -5.87
N ASP A 341 8.41 -26.71 -6.26
CA ASP A 341 8.85 -26.45 -7.64
C ASP A 341 10.11 -27.23 -8.03
N ALA A 342 10.82 -27.82 -7.06
CA ALA A 342 12.03 -28.60 -7.31
C ALA A 342 11.68 -29.96 -7.94
N MET A 343 12.45 -30.36 -8.94
CA MET A 343 12.49 -31.75 -9.39
C MET A 343 13.19 -32.59 -8.33
N ARG A 344 12.58 -33.72 -7.99
CA ARG A 344 12.98 -34.61 -6.89
C ARG A 344 12.99 -36.04 -7.42
N VAL A 345 14.14 -36.69 -7.34
CA VAL A 345 14.34 -38.06 -7.85
C VAL A 345 15.06 -38.89 -6.80
N GLY A 346 14.83 -40.21 -6.81
CA GLY A 346 15.53 -41.16 -5.94
C GLY A 346 14.74 -41.58 -4.70
N ALA A 347 15.40 -42.37 -3.86
CA ALA A 347 14.82 -42.94 -2.65
C ALA A 347 14.43 -41.85 -1.65
N GLY A 348 13.25 -41.97 -1.03
CA GLY A 348 12.78 -41.02 -0.02
C GLY A 348 12.40 -39.63 -0.56
N ALA A 349 12.52 -39.38 -1.85
CA ALA A 349 12.20 -38.10 -2.49
C ALA A 349 10.69 -37.89 -2.78
N HIS A 350 9.82 -38.77 -2.26
CA HIS A 350 8.38 -38.65 -2.38
C HIS A 350 7.86 -37.41 -1.67
N MET A 351 6.70 -36.90 -2.09
CA MET A 351 6.14 -35.69 -1.53
C MET A 351 5.64 -35.92 -0.09
N CYS A 352 6.35 -35.36 0.88
CA CYS A 352 5.92 -35.27 2.28
C CYS A 352 5.72 -33.81 2.65
N LEU A 353 4.49 -33.32 2.52
CA LEU A 353 4.17 -31.92 2.80
C LEU A 353 4.49 -31.57 4.25
N SER A 354 5.23 -30.49 4.44
CA SER A 354 5.66 -30.00 5.75
C SER A 354 5.61 -28.47 5.80
N LEU A 355 5.47 -27.96 7.02
CA LEU A 355 5.50 -26.54 7.35
C LEU A 355 6.77 -26.24 8.14
N PRO A 356 7.93 -26.13 7.50
CA PRO A 356 9.14 -25.80 8.25
C PRO A 356 9.00 -24.37 8.77
N CYS A 357 9.35 -24.13 10.04
CA CYS A 357 9.30 -22.81 10.67
C CYS A 357 7.93 -22.10 10.50
N PRO A 358 6.81 -22.65 11.03
CA PRO A 358 5.45 -22.19 10.70
C PRO A 358 5.15 -20.74 11.12
N ILE A 359 5.87 -20.22 12.12
CA ILE A 359 5.64 -18.87 12.66
C ILE A 359 6.53 -17.83 11.95
N PHE A 360 7.51 -18.25 11.15
CA PHE A 360 8.52 -17.36 10.60
C PHE A 360 8.36 -17.11 9.10
N SER A 361 8.53 -15.84 8.70
CA SER A 361 8.49 -15.37 7.30
C SER A 361 7.18 -15.66 6.56
N ILE A 362 6.05 -15.73 7.28
CA ILE A 362 4.74 -16.11 6.74
C ILE A 362 4.37 -15.34 5.45
N PRO A 363 4.29 -14.00 5.43
CA PRO A 363 3.83 -13.27 4.24
C PRO A 363 4.78 -13.47 3.04
N GLN A 364 6.10 -13.40 3.26
CA GLN A 364 7.09 -13.59 2.18
C GLN A 364 7.01 -15.00 1.60
N ARG A 365 6.86 -16.01 2.45
CA ARG A 365 6.77 -17.42 2.03
C ARG A 365 5.44 -17.76 1.38
N LEU A 366 4.35 -17.10 1.77
CA LEU A 366 3.07 -17.23 1.08
C LEU A 366 3.15 -16.63 -0.33
N VAL A 367 3.68 -15.42 -0.46
CA VAL A 367 3.82 -14.74 -1.77
C VAL A 367 4.77 -15.51 -2.69
N SER A 368 5.87 -16.06 -2.17
CA SER A 368 6.82 -16.87 -2.96
C SER A 368 6.41 -18.34 -3.12
N ARG A 369 5.26 -18.77 -2.57
CA ARG A 369 4.83 -20.19 -2.57
C ARG A 369 5.86 -21.14 -1.94
N ARG A 370 6.59 -20.67 -0.92
CA ARG A 370 7.58 -21.43 -0.13
C ARG A 370 7.12 -21.67 1.31
N TYR A 371 5.83 -21.46 1.59
CA TYR A 371 5.26 -21.72 2.92
C TYR A 371 5.13 -23.22 3.20
N PHE A 372 4.67 -23.97 2.21
CA PHE A 372 4.66 -25.43 2.24
C PHE A 372 5.85 -25.98 1.46
N MET A 373 6.54 -26.96 2.03
CA MET A 373 7.72 -27.58 1.42
C MET A 373 7.67 -29.09 1.66
N SER A 374 8.30 -29.85 0.78
CA SER A 374 8.47 -31.30 0.94
C SER A 374 9.62 -31.58 1.90
N ARG A 375 9.38 -32.37 2.94
CA ARG A 375 10.46 -32.87 3.80
C ARG A 375 11.03 -34.15 3.20
N ILE A 376 12.35 -34.22 3.05
CA ILE A 376 13.09 -35.44 2.69
C ILE A 376 13.95 -35.82 3.89
N ASP A 377 13.67 -36.98 4.49
CA ASP A 377 14.42 -37.50 5.62
C ASP A 377 15.53 -38.45 5.15
N VAL A 378 16.77 -37.95 5.14
CA VAL A 378 17.95 -38.67 4.66
C VAL A 378 18.40 -39.72 5.68
N ALA A 379 18.00 -39.57 6.95
CA ALA A 379 18.24 -40.56 7.99
C ALA A 379 17.29 -41.77 7.90
N SER A 380 16.27 -41.71 7.04
CA SER A 380 15.31 -42.80 6.87
C SER A 380 15.98 -44.09 6.35
N LYS A 381 15.46 -45.25 6.75
CA LYS A 381 15.97 -46.56 6.30
C LYS A 381 15.98 -46.67 4.78
N ALA A 382 14.94 -46.14 4.12
CA ALA A 382 14.80 -46.15 2.67
C ALA A 382 15.95 -45.43 1.96
N VAL A 383 16.45 -44.32 2.51
CA VAL A 383 17.56 -43.55 1.92
C VAL A 383 18.91 -44.16 2.28
N ARG A 384 19.08 -44.62 3.53
CA ARG A 384 20.34 -45.23 3.99
C ARG A 384 20.69 -46.52 3.25
N GLN A 385 19.69 -47.33 2.95
CA GLN A 385 19.85 -48.61 2.25
C GLN A 385 19.87 -48.47 0.72
N ALA A 386 19.51 -47.30 0.19
CA ALA A 386 19.54 -47.06 -1.24
C ALA A 386 20.98 -47.01 -1.76
N PRO A 387 21.29 -47.70 -2.89
CA PRO A 387 22.52 -47.49 -3.65
C PRO A 387 22.68 -46.01 -4.00
N ASP A 388 23.91 -45.54 -4.17
CA ASP A 388 24.16 -44.12 -4.45
C ASP A 388 23.54 -43.65 -5.78
N ALA A 389 23.37 -44.56 -6.75
CA ALA A 389 22.61 -44.33 -7.99
C ALA A 389 21.11 -44.02 -7.77
N HIS A 390 20.59 -44.32 -6.58
CA HIS A 390 19.21 -44.04 -6.17
C HIS A 390 19.13 -43.08 -4.99
N ALA A 391 20.23 -42.37 -4.67
CA ALA A 391 20.21 -41.36 -3.63
C ALA A 391 19.18 -40.26 -3.97
N PRO A 392 18.55 -39.62 -2.96
CA PRO A 392 17.69 -38.47 -3.18
C PRO A 392 18.49 -37.32 -3.80
N VAL A 393 18.06 -36.90 -4.97
CA VAL A 393 18.64 -35.80 -5.75
C VAL A 393 17.58 -34.73 -5.95
N ILE A 394 17.99 -33.46 -5.82
CA ILE A 394 17.19 -32.31 -6.21
C ILE A 394 17.84 -31.60 -7.40
N SER A 395 17.00 -31.14 -8.31
CA SER A 395 17.40 -30.36 -9.48
C SER A 395 16.29 -29.37 -9.84
N MET A 396 16.58 -28.46 -10.77
CA MET A 396 15.59 -27.54 -11.35
C MET A 396 15.35 -27.89 -12.81
N LYS A 397 14.20 -27.47 -13.34
CA LYS A 397 13.87 -27.67 -14.75
C LYS A 397 14.77 -26.78 -15.62
N GLY A 398 15.39 -27.37 -16.64
CA GLY A 398 16.28 -26.67 -17.57
C GLY A 398 17.73 -26.66 -17.09
N ASP A 399 18.56 -25.81 -17.70
CA ASP A 399 20.01 -25.74 -17.46
C ASP A 399 20.39 -24.77 -16.32
N LEU A 400 19.49 -24.61 -15.33
CA LEU A 400 19.71 -23.71 -14.21
C LEU A 400 20.59 -24.39 -13.15
N LYS A 401 21.77 -23.80 -12.89
CA LYS A 401 22.68 -24.26 -11.84
C LYS A 401 22.11 -23.95 -10.46
N LEU A 402 22.28 -24.86 -9.52
CA LEU A 402 21.93 -24.65 -8.12
C LEU A 402 23.13 -24.10 -7.34
N VAL A 403 22.86 -23.16 -6.44
CA VAL A 403 23.86 -22.59 -5.53
C VAL A 403 23.63 -23.16 -4.15
N CYS A 404 24.53 -24.06 -3.70
CA CYS A 404 24.49 -24.63 -2.37
C CYS A 404 25.45 -23.86 -1.46
N ILE A 405 24.91 -23.18 -0.44
CA ILE A 405 25.65 -22.37 0.52
C ILE A 405 25.72 -23.12 1.84
N GLU A 406 26.94 -23.32 2.35
CA GLU A 406 27.18 -23.83 3.70
C GLU A 406 27.11 -22.65 4.69
N ILE A 407 26.22 -22.76 5.68
CA ILE A 407 26.06 -21.77 6.76
C ILE A 407 26.74 -22.33 8.00
N VAL A 408 27.72 -21.60 8.53
CA VAL A 408 28.41 -21.95 9.78
C VAL A 408 27.70 -21.35 10.99
N GLU A 409 28.00 -21.87 12.18
CA GLU A 409 27.43 -21.32 13.42
C GLU A 409 27.83 -19.84 13.62
N GLY A 410 26.86 -19.01 14.01
CA GLY A 410 27.03 -17.57 14.16
C GLY A 410 26.99 -16.77 12.85
N GLN A 411 26.92 -17.43 11.68
CA GLN A 411 26.74 -16.77 10.39
C GLN A 411 25.26 -16.52 10.09
N GLU A 412 24.95 -15.33 9.57
CA GLU A 412 23.62 -14.95 9.12
C GLU A 412 23.66 -14.60 7.64
N VAL A 413 23.02 -15.42 6.80
CA VAL A 413 23.00 -15.24 5.35
C VAL A 413 21.71 -14.58 4.93
N VAL A 414 21.80 -13.42 4.28
CA VAL A 414 20.70 -12.69 3.67
C VAL A 414 20.52 -13.18 2.24
N PHE A 415 19.28 -13.39 1.81
CA PHE A 415 18.94 -13.88 0.46
C PHE A 415 17.49 -13.52 0.09
N HIS A 416 17.15 -13.63 -1.19
CA HIS A 416 15.76 -13.46 -1.66
C HIS A 416 14.96 -14.77 -1.54
N VAL A 417 13.84 -14.75 -0.81
CA VAL A 417 12.99 -15.95 -0.61
C VAL A 417 12.47 -16.53 -1.94
N GLY A 418 12.27 -15.70 -2.95
CA GLY A 418 11.86 -16.15 -4.29
C GLY A 418 12.84 -17.14 -4.92
N GLN A 419 14.13 -17.02 -4.59
CA GLN A 419 15.20 -17.89 -5.08
C GLN A 419 15.41 -19.13 -4.19
N LEU A 420 14.69 -19.26 -3.07
CA LEU A 420 14.83 -20.40 -2.16
C LEU A 420 14.36 -21.70 -2.83
N LEU A 421 15.26 -22.69 -2.93
CA LEU A 421 14.93 -24.04 -3.36
C LEU A 421 14.83 -25.00 -2.19
N ALA A 422 15.85 -25.06 -1.34
CA ALA A 422 15.90 -26.01 -0.24
C ALA A 422 16.74 -25.50 0.94
N PHE A 423 16.54 -26.09 2.12
CA PHE A 423 17.42 -25.89 3.27
C PHE A 423 17.36 -27.08 4.23
N THR A 424 18.35 -27.21 5.11
CA THR A 424 18.44 -28.32 6.08
C THR A 424 17.78 -28.00 7.41
N ASN A 425 17.51 -29.04 8.20
CA ASN A 425 16.88 -28.94 9.53
C ASN A 425 17.63 -28.06 10.55
N GLY A 426 18.95 -27.89 10.41
CA GLY A 426 19.75 -27.00 11.26
C GLY A 426 19.58 -25.51 10.93
N VAL A 427 19.10 -25.19 9.72
CA VAL A 427 18.89 -23.82 9.26
C VAL A 427 17.49 -23.33 9.63
N ARG A 428 17.43 -22.19 10.32
CA ARG A 428 16.19 -21.47 10.63
C ARG A 428 16.08 -20.25 9.73
N LEU A 429 14.93 -20.11 9.09
CA LEU A 429 14.59 -18.93 8.30
C LEU A 429 13.88 -17.91 9.19
N GLN A 430 14.30 -16.66 9.11
CA GLN A 430 13.67 -15.53 9.80
C GLN A 430 13.39 -14.40 8.81
N SER A 431 12.25 -13.74 8.94
CA SER A 431 11.96 -12.50 8.22
C SER A 431 12.15 -11.35 9.20
N ILE A 432 12.95 -10.38 8.80
CA ILE A 432 13.13 -9.14 9.53
C ILE A 432 12.34 -8.06 8.82
N TYR A 433 11.38 -7.48 9.53
CA TYR A 433 10.71 -6.25 9.11
C TYR A 433 11.59 -5.07 9.51
N THR A 434 11.84 -4.19 8.56
CA THR A 434 12.65 -3.00 8.75
C THR A 434 12.22 -1.91 7.78
N ALA A 435 12.24 -0.67 8.25
CA ALA A 435 12.13 0.53 7.43
C ALA A 435 13.50 1.14 7.11
N HIS A 436 14.60 0.47 7.47
CA HIS A 436 15.97 0.94 7.20
C HIS A 436 16.18 1.25 5.73
N LEU A 437 16.75 2.42 5.44
CA LEU A 437 17.03 2.81 4.07
C LEU A 437 17.99 1.83 3.39
N SER A 438 18.91 1.24 4.17
CA SER A 438 19.86 0.25 3.68
C SER A 438 19.22 -0.96 3.01
N THR A 439 18.06 -1.46 3.48
CA THR A 439 17.40 -2.60 2.83
C THR A 439 16.79 -2.24 1.49
N HIS A 440 16.31 -1.00 1.34
CA HIS A 440 15.84 -0.49 0.06
C HIS A 440 16.96 -0.29 -0.95
N LEU A 441 18.13 0.17 -0.48
CA LEU A 441 19.31 0.35 -1.32
C LEU A 441 19.87 -0.97 -1.88
N VAL A 442 19.67 -2.08 -1.19
CA VAL A 442 20.04 -3.44 -1.66
C VAL A 442 18.85 -4.20 -2.26
N GLY A 443 17.73 -3.54 -2.57
CA GLY A 443 16.63 -4.15 -3.32
C GLY A 443 15.76 -5.16 -2.54
N LEU A 444 15.87 -5.21 -1.21
CA LEU A 444 15.09 -6.15 -0.38
C LEU A 444 13.70 -5.62 0.01
N GLY A 445 13.51 -4.30 0.01
CA GLY A 445 12.26 -3.70 0.49
C GLY A 445 12.18 -3.67 2.02
N SER A 446 10.94 -3.70 2.54
CA SER A 446 10.67 -3.57 3.98
C SER A 446 10.76 -4.88 4.76
N PHE A 447 10.81 -6.01 4.05
CA PHE A 447 10.98 -7.34 4.64
C PHE A 447 12.12 -8.03 3.94
N TYR A 448 13.04 -8.62 4.69
CA TYR A 448 14.08 -9.46 4.12
C TYR A 448 14.23 -10.74 4.92
N SER A 449 14.73 -11.79 4.26
CA SER A 449 14.92 -13.09 4.89
C SER A 449 16.37 -13.35 5.20
N ILE A 450 16.56 -14.00 6.34
CA ILE A 450 17.85 -14.43 6.87
C ILE A 450 17.78 -15.93 7.12
N ALA A 451 18.82 -16.64 6.73
CA ALA A 451 19.10 -18.00 7.15
C ALA A 451 20.18 -17.98 8.24
N ARG A 452 19.91 -18.66 9.36
CA ARG A 452 20.83 -18.77 10.50
C ARG A 452 20.86 -20.20 11.05
N GLY A 453 21.95 -20.56 11.70
CA GLY A 453 22.20 -21.92 12.21
C GLY A 453 23.10 -22.72 11.27
N SER A 454 23.64 -23.84 11.75
CA SER A 454 24.55 -24.66 10.95
C SER A 454 23.78 -25.52 9.95
N GLY A 455 24.24 -25.55 8.70
CA GLY A 455 23.65 -26.39 7.67
C GLY A 455 23.77 -25.83 6.27
N PHE A 456 22.82 -26.16 5.40
CA PHE A 456 22.87 -25.81 3.98
C PHE A 456 21.63 -25.05 3.54
N LEU A 457 21.86 -24.05 2.69
CA LEU A 457 20.84 -23.26 1.99
C LEU A 457 21.06 -23.40 0.50
N VAL A 458 20.03 -23.80 -0.24
CA VAL A 458 20.09 -23.98 -1.70
C VAL A 458 19.23 -22.91 -2.36
N LEU A 459 19.86 -22.14 -3.25
CA LEU A 459 19.22 -21.09 -4.03
C LEU A 459 19.25 -21.41 -5.52
N VAL A 460 18.23 -20.92 -6.24
CA VAL A 460 18.16 -20.95 -7.70
C VAL A 460 18.46 -19.55 -8.23
N PRO A 461 19.61 -19.33 -8.90
CA PRO A 461 19.85 -18.12 -9.67
C PRO A 461 18.91 -18.10 -10.89
N GLU A 462 18.60 -16.90 -11.36
CA GLU A 462 17.91 -16.68 -12.62
C GLU A 462 18.86 -16.82 -13.82
N GLY A 463 20.14 -16.50 -13.61
CA GLY A 463 21.21 -16.65 -14.58
C GLY A 463 21.96 -17.98 -14.54
N ALA A 464 22.74 -18.23 -15.59
CA ALA A 464 23.65 -19.38 -15.67
C ALA A 464 24.97 -19.19 -14.90
N ASP A 465 25.36 -17.95 -14.65
CA ASP A 465 26.67 -17.59 -14.09
C ASP A 465 26.54 -16.93 -12.71
N VAL A 466 27.26 -17.50 -11.75
CA VAL A 466 27.30 -17.05 -10.35
C VAL A 466 28.73 -16.77 -9.95
N MET A 467 28.99 -15.59 -9.37
CA MET A 467 30.34 -15.17 -9.02
C MET A 467 30.48 -14.73 -7.55
N LYS A 468 31.66 -14.94 -6.97
CA LYS A 468 32.09 -14.28 -5.72
C LYS A 468 32.48 -12.83 -6.01
N VAL A 469 31.95 -11.90 -5.23
CA VAL A 469 32.32 -10.49 -5.32
C VAL A 469 33.72 -10.28 -4.75
N SER A 470 34.58 -9.63 -5.53
CA SER A 470 35.81 -9.03 -5.03
C SER A 470 35.51 -7.66 -4.41
N LYS A 471 36.24 -7.30 -3.36
CA LYS A 471 36.14 -5.97 -2.75
C LYS A 471 36.22 -4.86 -3.82
N GLY A 472 35.31 -3.90 -3.77
CA GLY A 472 35.24 -2.76 -4.69
C GLY A 472 34.48 -3.01 -6.01
N LEU A 473 34.02 -4.23 -6.28
CA LEU A 473 33.19 -4.49 -7.47
C LEU A 473 31.78 -3.91 -7.28
N ALA A 474 31.35 -3.10 -8.25
CA ALA A 474 30.00 -2.55 -8.32
C ALA A 474 29.05 -3.51 -9.03
N ALA A 475 27.87 -3.75 -8.44
CA ALA A 475 26.83 -4.60 -9.03
C ALA A 475 25.44 -4.01 -8.78
N PRO A 476 24.46 -4.19 -9.68
CA PRO A 476 23.07 -3.84 -9.38
C PRO A 476 22.54 -4.62 -8.18
N PRO A 477 21.68 -4.02 -7.32
CA PRO A 477 21.09 -4.72 -6.17
C PRO A 477 20.34 -5.98 -6.56
N ALA A 478 19.65 -5.96 -7.71
CA ALA A 478 18.90 -7.09 -8.23
C ALA A 478 19.77 -8.34 -8.55
N THR A 479 21.09 -8.20 -8.69
CA THR A 479 22.00 -9.33 -8.91
C THR A 479 22.54 -9.93 -7.62
N LEU A 480 22.26 -9.33 -6.46
CA LEU A 480 22.65 -9.89 -5.17
C LEU A 480 21.85 -11.17 -4.89
N LEU A 481 22.49 -12.34 -5.01
CA LEU A 481 21.84 -13.63 -4.74
C LEU A 481 21.81 -13.91 -3.24
N ALA A 482 22.98 -13.80 -2.60
CA ALA A 482 23.13 -14.01 -1.16
C ALA A 482 24.38 -13.30 -0.63
N TRP A 483 24.33 -12.86 0.62
CA TRP A 483 25.46 -12.26 1.30
C TRP A 483 25.41 -12.45 2.82
N ASP A 484 26.57 -12.33 3.46
CA ASP A 484 26.62 -12.27 4.92
C ASP A 484 26.03 -10.95 5.43
N ARG A 485 25.16 -10.99 6.44
CA ARG A 485 24.43 -9.81 6.95
C ARG A 485 25.34 -8.68 7.42
N ARG A 486 26.57 -8.98 7.86
CA ARG A 486 27.57 -8.00 8.33
C ARG A 486 28.33 -7.34 7.17
N THR A 487 28.06 -7.76 5.93
CA THR A 487 28.65 -7.13 4.75
C THR A 487 28.36 -5.64 4.72
N GLU A 488 29.42 -4.87 4.49
CA GLU A 488 29.40 -3.44 4.31
C GLU A 488 29.30 -3.10 2.82
N PHE A 489 28.37 -2.20 2.52
CA PHE A 489 28.09 -1.73 1.19
C PHE A 489 28.27 -0.22 1.08
N ARG A 490 28.61 0.22 -0.13
CA ARG A 490 28.52 1.59 -0.62
C ARG A 490 27.70 1.60 -1.90
N LEU A 491 27.37 2.79 -2.39
CA LEU A 491 26.65 2.98 -3.64
C LEU A 491 27.58 3.53 -4.70
N ALA A 492 27.49 3.02 -5.92
CA ALA A 492 28.04 3.65 -7.11
C ALA A 492 26.86 4.13 -7.94
N GLN A 493 26.70 5.45 -8.06
CA GLN A 493 25.60 6.05 -8.82
C GLN A 493 25.99 7.39 -9.44
N GLU A 494 25.13 7.87 -10.32
CA GLU A 494 25.22 9.20 -10.90
C GLU A 494 24.48 10.21 -10.01
N THR A 495 25.16 11.29 -9.61
CA THR A 495 24.65 12.35 -8.73
C THR A 495 23.87 13.44 -9.46
N SER A 496 23.05 13.05 -10.44
CA SER A 496 22.13 13.94 -11.14
C SER A 496 20.69 13.70 -10.68
N VAL A 497 19.77 14.64 -10.97
CA VAL A 497 18.34 14.47 -10.67
C VAL A 497 17.82 13.18 -11.32
N MET A 498 18.17 12.94 -12.58
CA MET A 498 17.75 11.73 -13.29
C MET A 498 18.45 10.49 -12.73
N GLY A 499 19.73 10.58 -12.36
CA GLY A 499 20.47 9.49 -11.74
C GLY A 499 19.86 9.02 -10.42
N ILE A 500 19.52 9.94 -9.52
CA ILE A 500 18.94 9.59 -8.21
C ILE A 500 17.51 9.05 -8.33
N TRP A 501 16.69 9.60 -9.21
CA TRP A 501 15.27 9.25 -9.26
C TRP A 501 14.93 8.12 -10.23
N LEU A 502 15.66 8.01 -11.35
CA LEU A 502 15.34 7.06 -12.42
C LEU A 502 16.32 5.89 -12.51
N ASN A 503 17.55 6.04 -12.01
CA ASN A 503 18.53 4.96 -12.03
C ASN A 503 18.55 4.23 -10.69
N GLU A 504 18.66 2.90 -10.77
CA GLU A 504 18.94 2.06 -9.63
C GLU A 504 20.43 2.19 -9.28
N PRO A 505 20.77 2.47 -8.00
CA PRO A 505 22.18 2.62 -7.63
C PRO A 505 22.84 1.25 -7.66
N SER A 506 24.08 1.16 -8.14
CA SER A 506 24.84 -0.07 -7.96
C SER A 506 25.37 -0.12 -6.53
N VAL A 507 25.44 -1.31 -5.95
CA VAL A 507 26.07 -1.55 -4.65
C VAL A 507 27.52 -1.99 -4.85
N VAL A 508 28.40 -1.51 -3.97
CA VAL A 508 29.83 -1.84 -3.94
C VAL A 508 30.12 -2.51 -2.61
N SER A 509 30.59 -3.76 -2.64
CA SER A 509 30.97 -4.47 -1.41
C SER A 509 32.36 -4.01 -0.95
N GLU A 510 32.46 -3.54 0.30
CA GLU A 510 33.73 -3.11 0.93
C GLU A 510 34.31 -4.17 1.88
N SER A 511 33.59 -5.27 2.08
CA SER A 511 33.96 -6.37 2.97
C SER A 511 34.96 -7.34 2.35
N VAL A 512 35.31 -8.37 3.13
CA VAL A 512 36.20 -9.45 2.71
C VAL A 512 35.69 -10.15 1.45
N ARG A 513 36.62 -10.60 0.61
CA ARG A 513 36.32 -11.28 -0.66
C ARG A 513 35.44 -12.51 -0.41
N GLY A 514 34.37 -12.63 -1.18
CA GLY A 514 33.46 -13.78 -1.10
C GLY A 514 32.39 -13.70 -0.02
N ALA A 515 32.25 -12.57 0.70
CA ALA A 515 31.09 -12.35 1.58
C ALA A 515 29.76 -12.14 0.82
N VAL A 516 29.83 -11.91 -0.50
CA VAL A 516 28.69 -11.69 -1.39
C VAL A 516 28.78 -12.62 -2.60
N ILE A 517 27.64 -13.17 -3.00
CA ILE A 517 27.42 -13.98 -4.19
C ILE A 517 26.49 -13.20 -5.12
N LEU A 518 26.91 -13.05 -6.39
CA LEU A 518 26.08 -12.43 -7.43
C LEU A 518 25.57 -13.46 -8.42
N ASP A 519 24.37 -13.24 -8.90
CA ASP A 519 23.81 -13.83 -10.10
C ASP A 519 24.00 -12.86 -11.28
N GLN A 520 24.93 -13.20 -12.19
CA GLN A 520 25.26 -12.33 -13.33
C GLN A 520 24.17 -12.31 -14.40
N GLY A 521 23.31 -13.34 -14.46
CA GLY A 521 22.25 -13.42 -15.46
C GLY A 521 20.92 -12.82 -15.01
N ALA A 522 20.83 -12.37 -13.75
CA ALA A 522 19.70 -11.56 -13.28
C ALA A 522 19.69 -10.20 -14.01
N GLY A 523 18.98 -10.14 -15.14
CA GLY A 523 18.80 -8.90 -15.89
C GLY A 523 18.08 -7.85 -15.05
N GLY A 524 18.43 -6.57 -15.22
CA GLY A 524 17.70 -5.46 -14.60
C GLY A 524 16.26 -5.45 -15.10
N LYS A 525 15.32 -5.97 -14.29
CA LYS A 525 13.91 -6.17 -14.67
C LYS A 525 13.12 -4.86 -14.82
N THR A 526 13.73 -3.71 -14.54
CA THR A 526 13.04 -2.42 -14.49
C THR A 526 13.13 -1.71 -15.84
N GLY A 527 12.23 -2.08 -16.75
CA GLY A 527 11.90 -1.26 -17.91
C GLY A 527 11.40 0.14 -17.50
N LEU A 528 11.18 1.06 -18.45
CA LEU A 528 10.77 2.44 -18.17
C LEU A 528 9.54 2.53 -17.23
N LEU A 529 8.56 1.63 -17.44
CA LEU A 529 7.38 1.50 -16.57
C LEU A 529 7.74 1.08 -15.13
N GLY A 530 8.72 0.17 -14.97
CA GLY A 530 9.23 -0.21 -13.65
C GLY A 530 9.94 0.97 -12.96
N ARG A 531 10.72 1.76 -13.70
CA ARG A 531 11.39 2.97 -13.16
C ARG A 531 10.39 4.06 -12.78
N LEU A 532 9.38 4.28 -13.60
CA LEU A 532 8.25 5.19 -13.29
C LEU A 532 7.43 4.68 -12.11
N TRP A 533 7.23 3.36 -12.00
CA TRP A 533 6.60 2.74 -10.84
C TRP A 533 7.45 2.91 -9.59
N HIS A 534 8.77 2.80 -9.66
CA HIS A 534 9.65 3.09 -8.52
C HIS A 534 9.52 4.55 -8.09
N LEU A 535 9.52 5.50 -9.02
CA LEU A 535 9.25 6.92 -8.73
C LEU A 535 7.90 7.10 -8.04
N PHE A 536 6.84 6.47 -8.57
CA PHE A 536 5.50 6.51 -8.01
C PHE A 536 5.44 5.87 -6.62
N ARG A 537 6.07 4.71 -6.44
CA ARG A 537 6.22 4.02 -5.15
C ARG A 537 6.91 4.96 -4.16
N TYR A 538 8.05 5.55 -4.49
CA TYR A 538 8.75 6.49 -3.61
C TYR A 538 7.94 7.76 -3.27
N LEU A 539 7.00 8.18 -4.13
CA LEU A 539 6.17 9.36 -3.93
C LEU A 539 4.82 9.09 -3.23
N PHE A 540 4.29 7.87 -3.30
CA PHE A 540 2.92 7.57 -2.84
C PHE A 540 2.81 6.37 -1.91
N MET A 541 3.83 5.52 -1.87
CA MET A 541 3.95 4.40 -0.94
C MET A 541 5.37 4.38 -0.40
N PRO A 542 5.69 5.20 0.62
CA PRO A 542 6.95 5.04 1.31
C PRO A 542 6.98 3.62 1.89
N PHE A 543 7.65 2.72 1.15
CA PHE A 543 8.18 1.41 1.50
C PHE A 543 7.24 0.18 1.47
#